data_AF-A0A085LZ85-F1
#
_entry.id   AF-A0A085LZ85-F1
#
_cell.length_a   1.000
_cell.length_b   1.000
_cell.length_c   1.000
_cell.angle_alpha   90.00
_cell.angle_beta   90.00
_cell.angle_gamma   90.00
#
_symmetry.space_group_name_H-M   'P 1'
#
loop_
_entity.id
_entity.type
_entity.pdbx_description
1 polymer ?
#
loop_
_entity_poly.entity_id
_entity_poly.type
_entity_poly.pdbx_seq_one_letter_code
_entity_poly.pdbx_strand_id
1 'polypeptide(L)'
;MECQVDKKEHLRHVLLFLYNGGLSAVTAAEKIQAVYGEEAISDRTARKWFSRFMEGNFDLSDSARSGRPSDFDEERLNALLHEDPRQSTRELAEKMAAVM
;
A
#
# COMPACT_ATOMS: atom_id res chain seq x y z
N MET A 1 8.28 23.02 8.43
CA MET A 1 7.84 23.11 7.02
C MET A 1 7.32 21.73 6.66
N GLU A 2 6.00 21.55 6.57
CA GLU A 2 5.41 20.22 6.35
C GLU A 2 5.41 19.92 4.84
N CYS A 3 6.13 18.87 4.43
CA CYS A 3 6.23 18.45 3.05
C CYS A 3 4.91 17.81 2.57
N GLN A 4 4.31 18.39 1.53
CA GLN A 4 3.01 18.03 0.91
C GLN A 4 3.14 16.96 -0.20
N VAL A 5 4.04 15.98 -0.06
CA VAL A 5 4.15 14.85 -1.01
C VAL A 5 3.77 13.58 -0.28
N ASP A 6 3.11 12.63 -0.95
CA ASP A 6 2.77 11.32 -0.38
C ASP A 6 4.04 10.69 0.24
N LYS A 7 4.12 10.76 1.57
CA LYS A 7 5.41 10.76 2.30
C LYS A 7 6.16 9.45 2.11
N LYS A 8 5.47 8.35 1.81
CA LYS A 8 6.09 7.02 1.83
C LYS A 8 6.80 6.69 0.55
N GLU A 9 6.21 6.96 -0.61
CA GLU A 9 6.83 6.64 -1.89
C GLU A 9 8.06 7.52 -2.15
N HIS A 10 7.92 8.82 -1.91
CA HIS A 10 9.04 9.77 -1.99
C HIS A 10 10.26 9.33 -1.16
N LEU A 11 10.04 8.95 0.10
CA LEU A 11 11.12 8.49 0.97
C LEU A 11 11.77 7.19 0.48
N ARG A 12 11.02 6.32 -0.20
CA ARG A 12 11.58 5.10 -0.83
C ARG A 12 12.47 5.43 -2.03
N HIS A 13 12.09 6.43 -2.84
CA HIS A 13 12.96 6.94 -3.90
C HIS A 13 14.26 7.51 -3.34
N VAL A 14 14.17 8.30 -2.25
CA VAL A 14 15.35 8.86 -1.59
C VAL A 14 16.23 7.75 -1.00
N LEU A 15 15.63 6.72 -0.38
CA LEU A 15 16.38 5.56 0.11
C LEU A 15 17.10 4.83 -1.03
N LEU A 16 16.46 4.63 -2.18
CA LEU A 16 17.08 3.99 -3.34
C LEU A 16 18.26 4.81 -3.87
N PHE A 17 18.10 6.14 -3.96
CA PHE A 17 19.18 7.04 -4.33
C PHE A 17 20.38 6.92 -3.38
N LEU A 18 20.14 6.90 -2.06
CA LEU A 18 21.19 6.78 -1.05
C LEU A 18 21.85 5.39 -1.03
N TYR A 19 21.07 4.33 -1.28
CA TYR A 19 21.56 2.97 -1.46
C TYR A 19 22.50 2.87 -2.66
N ASN A 20 22.12 3.42 -3.82
CA ASN A 20 22.96 3.47 -5.01
C ASN A 20 24.23 4.33 -4.79
N GLY A 21 24.17 5.31 -3.88
CA GLY A 21 25.32 6.07 -3.42
C GLY A 21 26.27 5.31 -2.47
N GLY A 22 25.99 4.03 -2.17
CA GLY A 22 26.83 3.17 -1.33
C GLY A 22 26.72 3.45 0.17
N LEU A 23 25.70 4.18 0.62
CA LEU A 23 25.49 4.43 2.04
C LEU A 23 24.96 3.19 2.76
N SER A 24 25.08 3.19 4.10
CA SER A 24 24.40 2.21 4.93
C SER A 24 22.94 2.61 5.17
N ALA A 25 22.08 1.65 5.52
CA ALA A 25 20.68 1.92 5.84
C ALA A 25 20.50 2.91 7.00
N VAL A 26 21.40 2.83 8.00
CA VAL A 26 21.38 3.72 9.19
C VAL A 26 21.74 5.14 8.77
N THR A 27 22.85 5.32 8.06
CA THR A 27 23.28 6.63 7.57
C THR A 27 22.26 7.26 6.61
N ALA A 28 21.59 6.44 5.81
CA ALA A 28 20.52 6.90 4.94
C ALA A 28 19.30 7.38 5.73
N ALA A 29 18.90 6.67 6.79
CA ALA A 29 17.83 7.08 7.69
C ALA A 29 18.16 8.41 8.39
N GLU A 30 19.37 8.55 8.95
CA GLU A 30 19.84 9.78 9.60
C GLU A 30 19.79 10.98 8.64
N LYS A 31 20.25 10.81 7.39
CA LYS A 31 20.18 11.87 6.37
C LYS A 31 18.76 12.27 6.02
N ILE A 32 17.85 11.29 5.93
CA ILE A 32 16.43 11.56 5.68
C ILE A 32 15.81 12.30 6.86
N GLN A 33 16.06 11.84 8.09
CA GLN A 33 15.54 12.46 9.31
C GLN A 33 16.05 13.90 9.50
N ALA A 34 17.31 14.16 9.15
CA ALA A 34 17.88 15.52 9.22
C ALA A 34 17.18 16.52 8.28
N VAL A 35 16.59 16.06 7.16
CA VAL A 35 15.92 16.90 6.17
C VAL A 35 14.41 16.97 6.40
N TYR A 36 13.78 15.83 6.69
CA TYR A 36 12.32 15.67 6.74
C TYR A 36 11.75 15.57 8.17
N GLY A 37 12.61 15.50 9.18
CA GLY A 37 12.25 15.34 10.59
C GLY A 37 12.48 13.93 11.12
N GLU A 38 12.67 13.80 12.44
CA GLU A 38 13.01 12.53 13.12
C GLU A 38 11.97 11.42 12.86
N GLU A 39 10.70 11.78 12.72
CA GLU A 39 9.58 10.87 12.45
C GLU A 39 9.41 10.52 10.96
N ALA A 40 10.29 11.00 10.07
CA ALA A 40 10.14 10.78 8.63
C ALA A 40 10.31 9.30 8.25
N ILE A 41 11.32 8.63 8.83
CA ILE A 41 11.56 7.21 8.61
C ILE A 41 12.20 6.57 9.83
N SER A 42 11.79 5.35 10.16
CA SER A 42 12.45 4.56 11.19
C SER A 42 13.60 3.74 10.62
N ASP A 43 14.64 3.51 11.44
CA ASP A 43 15.77 2.63 11.12
C ASP A 43 15.33 1.26 10.62
N ARG A 44 14.28 0.70 11.23
CA ARG A 44 13.70 -0.59 10.83
C ARG A 44 13.17 -0.54 9.40
N THR A 45 12.51 0.55 9.03
CA THR A 45 11.97 0.74 7.67
C THR A 45 13.09 0.90 6.66
N ALA A 46 14.11 1.71 6.97
CA ALA A 46 15.26 1.89 6.11
C ALA A 46 15.99 0.56 5.86
N ARG A 47 16.27 -0.22 6.92
CA ARG A 47 16.90 -1.55 6.81
C ARG A 47 16.08 -2.51 5.94
N LYS A 48 14.74 -2.54 6.13
CA LYS A 48 13.85 -3.39 5.32
C LYS A 48 13.94 -3.06 3.83
N TRP A 49 13.96 -1.78 3.47
CA TRP A 49 14.10 -1.36 2.07
C TRP A 49 15.48 -1.69 1.51
N PHE A 50 16.53 -1.49 2.29
CA PHE A 50 17.89 -1.87 1.89
C PHE A 50 18.01 -3.37 1.64
N SER A 51 17.39 -4.22 2.48
CA SER A 51 17.31 -5.67 2.22
C SER A 51 16.65 -5.97 0.88
N ARG A 52 15.52 -5.32 0.57
CA ARG A 52 14.85 -5.48 -0.74
C ARG A 52 15.74 -5.06 -1.91
N PHE A 53 16.46 -3.96 -1.78
CA PHE A 53 17.38 -3.49 -2.83
C PHE A 53 18.55 -4.45 -3.03
N MET A 54 19.08 -5.04 -1.95
CA MET A 54 20.10 -6.08 -2.03
C MET A 54 19.59 -7.36 -2.70
N GLU A 55 18.31 -7.67 -2.56
CA GLU A 55 17.63 -8.77 -3.26
C GLU A 55 17.30 -8.42 -4.73
N GLY A 56 17.65 -7.21 -5.21
CA GLY A 56 17.37 -6.75 -6.57
C GLY A 56 15.92 -6.30 -6.80
N ASN A 57 15.13 -6.15 -5.72
CA ASN A 57 13.76 -5.67 -5.80
C ASN A 57 13.71 -4.15 -5.64
N PHE A 58 13.55 -3.47 -6.77
CA PHE A 58 13.46 -2.00 -6.86
C PHE A 58 12.04 -1.48 -7.05
N ASP A 59 11.02 -2.33 -6.83
CA ASP A 59 9.62 -1.88 -6.86
C ASP A 59 9.30 -1.05 -5.60
N LEU A 60 9.13 0.25 -5.80
CA LEU A 60 8.88 1.23 -4.73
C LEU A 60 7.39 1.39 -4.41
N SER A 61 6.51 0.80 -5.24
CA SER A 61 5.07 0.83 -5.01
C SER A 61 4.68 0.00 -3.79
N ASP A 62 3.51 0.30 -3.22
CA ASP A 62 2.91 -0.61 -2.25
C ASP A 62 2.45 -1.87 -3.00
N SER A 63 2.99 -3.02 -2.59
CA SER A 63 2.46 -4.31 -3.04
C SER A 63 0.97 -4.38 -2.75
N ALA A 64 0.20 -5.00 -3.65
CA ALA A 64 -1.21 -5.29 -3.43
C ALA A 64 -1.39 -5.83 -2.00
N ARG A 65 -2.19 -5.13 -1.19
CA ARG A 65 -2.45 -5.57 0.17
C ARG A 65 -3.28 -6.84 0.05
N SER A 66 -2.85 -7.91 0.71
CA SER A 66 -3.74 -9.03 0.98
C SER A 66 -4.87 -8.50 1.87
N GLY A 67 -5.96 -8.08 1.24
CA GLY A 67 -7.21 -7.83 1.94
C GLY A 67 -7.77 -9.15 2.48
N ARG A 68 -8.81 -9.07 3.30
CA ARG A 68 -9.66 -10.24 3.52
C ARG A 68 -10.21 -10.64 2.14
N PRO A 69 -10.02 -11.88 1.69
CA PRO A 69 -10.72 -12.37 0.51
C PRO A 69 -12.20 -12.07 0.69
N SER A 70 -12.77 -11.33 -0.25
CA SER A 70 -14.19 -11.07 -0.23
C SER A 70 -14.86 -12.32 -0.78
N ASP A 71 -15.67 -13.00 0.03
CA ASP A 71 -16.59 -14.05 -0.46
C ASP A 71 -17.80 -13.44 -1.21
N PHE A 72 -17.73 -12.15 -1.54
CA PHE A 72 -18.79 -11.43 -2.21
C PHE A 72 -18.76 -11.71 -3.71
N ASP A 73 -19.84 -12.31 -4.19
CA ASP A 73 -20.05 -12.62 -5.60
C ASP A 73 -20.57 -11.38 -6.36
N GLU A 74 -19.65 -10.63 -6.96
CA GLU A 74 -19.99 -9.44 -7.76
C GLU A 74 -20.78 -9.78 -9.03
N GLU A 75 -20.57 -10.95 -9.60
CA GLU A 75 -21.25 -11.41 -10.82
C GLU A 75 -22.73 -11.66 -10.53
N ARG A 76 -23.03 -12.30 -9.40
CA ARG A 76 -24.40 -12.48 -8.91
C ARG A 76 -25.09 -11.17 -8.58
N LEU A 77 -24.39 -10.23 -7.93
CA LEU A 77 -24.96 -8.89 -7.67
C LEU A 77 -25.34 -8.20 -8.98
N ASN A 78 -24.44 -8.22 -9.97
CA ASN A 78 -24.67 -7.60 -11.28
C ASN A 78 -25.85 -8.23 -12.02
N ALA A 79 -26.02 -9.56 -11.92
CA ALA A 79 -27.16 -10.26 -12.50
C ALA A 79 -28.50 -9.82 -11.86
N LEU A 80 -28.54 -9.71 -10.52
CA LEU A 80 -29.75 -9.26 -9.79
C LEU A 80 -30.13 -7.82 -10.14
N LEU A 81 -29.14 -6.94 -10.32
CA LEU A 81 -29.35 -5.55 -10.73
C LEU A 81 -29.83 -5.42 -12.18
N HIS A 82 -29.38 -6.31 -13.08
CA HIS A 82 -29.87 -6.34 -14.46
C HIS A 82 -31.30 -6.88 -14.57
N GLU A 83 -31.66 -7.85 -13.73
CA GLU A 83 -33.00 -8.44 -13.72
C GLU A 83 -34.06 -7.43 -13.26
N ASP A 84 -33.81 -6.73 -12.16
CA ASP A 84 -34.65 -5.62 -11.73
C ASP A 84 -33.82 -4.52 -11.03
N PRO A 85 -33.59 -3.38 -11.73
CA PRO A 85 -32.82 -2.26 -11.21
C PRO A 85 -33.47 -1.51 -10.04
N ARG A 86 -34.76 -1.74 -9.75
CA ARG A 86 -35.52 -1.00 -8.72
C ARG A 86 -35.56 -1.70 -7.35
N GLN A 87 -34.85 -2.82 -7.20
CA GLN A 87 -34.75 -3.54 -5.94
C GLN A 87 -34.07 -2.68 -4.86
N SER A 88 -34.58 -2.80 -3.63
CA SER A 88 -33.94 -2.20 -2.46
C SER A 88 -32.69 -2.98 -2.05
N THR A 89 -31.77 -2.32 -1.34
CA THR A 89 -30.56 -2.96 -0.80
C THR A 89 -30.89 -4.14 0.12
N ARG A 90 -32.02 -4.10 0.82
CA ARG A 90 -32.47 -5.18 1.71
C ARG A 90 -32.88 -6.42 0.93
N GLU A 91 -33.65 -6.25 -0.14
CA GLU A 91 -34.05 -7.35 -1.02
C GLU A 91 -32.83 -7.97 -1.72
N LEU A 92 -31.89 -7.14 -2.19
CA LEU A 92 -30.62 -7.61 -2.75
C LEU A 92 -29.82 -8.41 -1.72
N ALA A 93 -29.72 -7.93 -0.48
CA ALA A 93 -29.02 -8.64 0.59
C ALA A 93 -29.66 -10.00 0.91
N GLU A 94 -30.99 -10.07 0.97
CA GLU A 94 -31.73 -11.33 1.16
C GLU A 94 -31.48 -12.29 0.00
N LYS A 95 -31.58 -11.81 -1.25
CA LYS A 95 -31.31 -12.61 -2.45
C LYS A 95 -29.87 -13.06 -2.56
N MET A 96 -28.90 -12.29 -2.06
CA MET A 96 -27.48 -12.65 -2.00
C MET A 96 -27.20 -13.66 -0.89
N ALA A 97 -27.86 -13.54 0.26
CA ALA A 97 -27.67 -14.41 1.43
C ALA A 97 -28.41 -15.76 1.34
N ALA A 98 -29.44 -15.89 0.50
CA ALA A 98 -30.30 -17.08 0.42
C ALA A 98 -29.65 -18.35 -0.15
N VAL A 99 -28.33 -18.38 -0.36
CA VAL A 99 -27.61 -19.59 -0.78
C VAL A 99 -26.40 -19.77 0.14
N MET A 100 -26.66 -20.38 1.29
CA MET A 100 -25.73 -21.24 2.04
C MET A 100 -26.44 -22.56 2.34
#